data_AF-A0A7K1BPN8-F1
#
_entry.id   AF-A0A7K1BPN8-F1
#
_cell.length_a   1.000
_cell.length_b   1.000
_cell.length_c   1.000
_cell.angle_alpha   90.00
_cell.angle_beta   90.00
_cell.angle_gamma   90.00
#
_symmetry.space_group_name_H-M   'P 1'
#
loop_
_entity.id
_entity.type
_entity.pdbx_description
1 polymer ?
#
loop_
_entity_poly.entity_id
_entity_poly.type
_entity_poly.pdbx_seq_one_letter_code
_entity_poly.pdbx_strand_id
1 'polypeptide(L)'
;MPAGICAVMIVADGGHGGQGSDLQGAAQSVGGAAASVTARVTVAPGDLLSVLVAGAGFDGAATNGGGGGNGGGGGGAFRSYGVSGGGGGGGGASVVRAGTNLLVVAGGGGGGSGFSISGDGGSAGLLGLAAQAGGNSSGTGGGGGLANGTGGAGGQNGGGGGGVGTGGVGGTFNDGVNIFV
;
A
#
# COMPACT_ATOMS: atom_id res chain seq x y z
N MET A 1 -10.92 -31.51 2.20
CA MET A 1 -12.26 -31.05 1.79
C MET A 1 -13.26 -32.20 1.62
N PRO A 2 -14.43 -32.19 2.28
CA PRO A 2 -15.57 -33.04 1.90
C PRO A 2 -15.96 -32.78 0.43
N ALA A 3 -16.33 -33.81 -0.31
CA ALA A 3 -16.82 -33.65 -1.68
C ALA A 3 -18.03 -32.70 -1.69
N GLY A 4 -17.89 -31.55 -2.35
CA GLY A 4 -18.96 -30.55 -2.49
C GLY A 4 -18.66 -29.16 -1.93
N ILE A 5 -17.61 -28.97 -1.11
CA ILE A 5 -17.11 -27.62 -0.77
C ILE A 5 -15.98 -27.27 -1.74
N CYS A 6 -16.34 -26.56 -2.80
CA CYS A 6 -15.42 -26.16 -3.85
C CYS A 6 -15.15 -24.65 -3.82
N ALA A 7 -15.39 -23.97 -2.70
CA ALA A 7 -15.14 -22.53 -2.61
C ALA A 7 -14.78 -22.07 -1.20
N VAL A 8 -13.89 -21.09 -1.13
CA VAL A 8 -13.52 -20.35 0.09
C VAL A 8 -13.93 -18.89 -0.05
N MET A 9 -14.32 -18.27 1.06
CA MET A 9 -14.48 -16.82 1.13
C MET A 9 -13.18 -16.22 1.64
N ILE A 10 -12.61 -15.29 0.88
CA ILE A 10 -11.36 -14.60 1.22
C ILE A 10 -11.71 -13.14 1.45
N VAL A 11 -11.32 -12.63 2.62
CA VAL A 11 -11.31 -11.20 2.93
C VAL A 11 -9.86 -10.78 3.08
N ALA A 12 -9.38 -9.94 2.18
CA ALA A 12 -8.01 -9.43 2.17
C ALA A 12 -8.02 -7.92 2.37
N ASP A 13 -7.21 -7.44 3.30
CA ASP A 13 -6.97 -6.02 3.52
C ASP A 13 -5.53 -5.69 3.20
N GLY A 14 -5.29 -4.61 2.47
CA GLY A 14 -3.95 -4.10 2.23
C GLY A 14 -3.37 -3.45 3.49
N GLY A 15 -2.08 -3.13 3.46
CA GLY A 15 -1.46 -2.34 4.50
C GLY A 15 -1.93 -0.88 4.42
N HIS A 16 -2.30 -0.30 5.56
CA HIS A 16 -2.57 1.13 5.65
C HIS A 16 -1.28 1.96 5.64
N GLY A 17 -1.37 3.21 5.18
CA GLY A 17 -0.26 4.14 5.26
C GLY A 17 0.12 4.56 6.68
N GLY A 18 1.37 5.00 6.85
CA GLY A 18 1.88 5.60 8.07
C GLY A 18 1.52 7.08 8.19
N GLN A 19 1.88 7.68 9.31
CA GLN A 19 1.65 9.09 9.62
C GLN A 19 2.79 9.98 9.13
N GLY A 20 2.50 11.23 8.81
CA GLY A 20 3.55 12.25 8.62
C GLY A 20 4.12 12.69 9.96
N SER A 21 5.34 13.25 9.97
CA SER A 21 5.92 13.82 11.19
C SER A 21 5.13 15.07 11.63
N ASP A 22 4.69 15.14 12.89
CA ASP A 22 4.12 16.36 13.48
C ASP A 22 5.24 17.38 13.70
N LEU A 23 5.16 18.51 13.01
CA LEU A 23 6.09 19.61 13.17
C LEU A 23 5.32 20.86 13.52
N GLN A 24 5.38 21.22 14.81
CA GLN A 24 5.01 22.53 15.30
C GLN A 24 3.57 22.94 14.92
N GLY A 25 2.65 21.97 14.88
CA GLY A 25 1.23 22.22 14.57
C GLY A 25 0.89 22.30 13.08
N ALA A 26 1.82 21.93 12.19
CA ALA A 26 1.50 21.72 10.78
C ALA A 26 0.65 20.46 10.59
N ALA A 27 -0.21 20.46 9.56
CA ALA A 27 -1.01 19.28 9.23
C ALA A 27 -0.11 18.11 8.84
N GLN A 28 -0.35 16.93 9.44
CA GLN A 28 0.35 15.71 9.06
C GLN A 28 -0.08 15.29 7.65
N SER A 29 0.91 15.00 6.79
CA SER A 29 0.66 14.38 5.49
C SER A 29 0.74 12.86 5.65
N VAL A 30 -0.41 12.21 5.71
CA VAL A 30 -0.49 10.76 5.97
C VAL A 30 -0.35 9.96 4.70
N GLY A 31 0.08 8.70 4.81
CA GLY A 31 -0.04 7.74 3.74
C GLY A 31 -1.51 7.39 3.46
N GLY A 32 -1.80 6.99 2.22
CA GLY A 32 -3.14 6.69 1.76
C GLY A 32 -3.72 5.41 2.37
N ALA A 33 -5.05 5.31 2.34
CA ALA A 33 -5.77 4.13 2.77
C ALA A 33 -5.53 2.92 1.84
N ALA A 34 -5.54 1.73 2.44
CA ALA A 34 -5.51 0.45 1.75
C ALA A 34 -6.84 0.11 1.05
N ALA A 35 -6.82 -0.89 0.16
CA ALA A 35 -8.03 -1.53 -0.34
C ALA A 35 -8.42 -2.72 0.56
N SER A 36 -9.72 -2.96 0.69
CA SER A 36 -10.27 -4.19 1.27
C SER A 36 -11.08 -4.92 0.20
N VAL A 37 -10.80 -6.21 0.02
CA VAL A 37 -11.40 -7.06 -1.02
C VAL A 37 -12.00 -8.30 -0.39
N THR A 38 -13.26 -8.56 -0.71
CA THR A 38 -13.94 -9.82 -0.37
C THR A 38 -14.24 -10.58 -1.65
N ALA A 39 -13.79 -11.83 -1.75
CA ALA A 39 -13.98 -12.67 -2.92
C ALA A 39 -14.31 -14.11 -2.54
N ARG A 40 -15.22 -14.72 -3.31
CA ARG A 40 -15.48 -16.16 -3.25
C ARG A 40 -14.65 -16.85 -4.33
N VAL A 41 -13.68 -17.66 -3.91
CA VAL A 41 -12.74 -18.32 -4.81
C VAL A 41 -13.01 -19.81 -4.85
N THR A 42 -13.13 -20.36 -6.05
CA THR A 42 -13.26 -21.80 -6.24
C THR A 42 -11.93 -22.49 -6.01
N VAL A 43 -11.93 -23.59 -5.23
CA VAL A 43 -10.74 -24.40 -4.92
C VAL A 43 -11.04 -25.88 -5.09
N ALA A 44 -10.06 -26.64 -5.51
CA ALA A 44 -10.09 -28.10 -5.53
C ALA A 44 -9.43 -28.68 -4.27
N PRO A 45 -9.83 -29.90 -3.82
CA PRO A 45 -9.14 -30.57 -2.72
C PRO A 45 -7.65 -30.75 -3.01
N GLY A 46 -6.80 -30.31 -2.09
CA GLY A 46 -5.34 -30.42 -2.24
C GLY A 46 -4.69 -29.23 -2.95
N ASP A 47 -5.46 -28.23 -3.37
CA ASP A 47 -4.90 -26.95 -3.81
C ASP A 47 -4.08 -26.31 -2.68
N LEU A 48 -2.96 -25.70 -3.06
CA LEU A 48 -2.13 -24.91 -2.15
C LEU A 48 -2.39 -23.43 -2.38
N LEU A 49 -2.83 -22.74 -1.33
CA LEU A 49 -2.97 -21.30 -1.33
C LEU A 49 -1.79 -20.67 -0.59
N SER A 50 -1.12 -19.73 -1.25
CA SER A 50 -0.10 -18.88 -0.63
C SER A 50 -0.69 -17.51 -0.35
N VAL A 51 -0.51 -17.02 0.88
CA VAL A 51 -1.04 -15.73 1.34
C VAL A 51 0.12 -14.80 1.69
N LEU A 52 0.22 -13.69 0.99
CA LEU A 52 1.06 -12.55 1.36
C LEU A 52 0.19 -11.54 2.10
N VAL A 53 0.55 -11.21 3.33
CA VAL A 53 -0.08 -10.13 4.08
C VAL A 53 0.84 -8.92 4.00
N ALA A 54 0.30 -7.79 3.55
CA ALA A 54 1.05 -6.55 3.48
C ALA A 54 1.38 -5.99 4.85
N GLY A 55 2.58 -5.41 4.96
CA GLY A 55 2.92 -4.52 6.06
C GLY A 55 2.31 -3.12 5.87
N ALA A 56 2.10 -2.42 6.98
CA ALA A 56 1.77 -1.01 6.99
C ALA A 56 2.93 -0.17 6.40
N GLY A 57 2.60 1.05 5.96
CA GLY A 57 3.59 2.06 5.62
C GLY A 57 4.27 2.57 6.89
N PHE A 58 5.51 3.03 6.77
CA PHE A 58 6.25 3.62 7.88
C PHE A 58 5.88 5.08 8.08
N ASP A 59 6.00 5.57 9.32
CA ASP A 59 5.84 6.99 9.62
C ASP A 59 6.98 7.82 9.03
N GLY A 60 6.66 9.04 8.63
CA GLY A 60 7.63 10.05 8.26
C GLY A 60 8.40 10.57 9.47
N ALA A 61 9.67 10.91 9.26
CA ALA A 61 10.50 11.56 10.25
C ALA A 61 10.69 13.04 9.91
N ALA A 62 11.20 13.81 10.86
CA ALA A 62 11.42 15.25 10.70
C ALA A 62 12.23 15.62 9.44
N THR A 63 13.05 14.73 8.88
CA THR A 63 13.89 15.07 7.72
C THR A 63 13.77 14.11 6.54
N ASN A 64 13.00 13.03 6.69
CA ASN A 64 12.90 11.91 5.75
C ASN A 64 11.43 11.46 5.67
N GLY A 65 10.93 11.17 4.46
CA GLY A 65 9.64 10.52 4.30
C GLY A 65 9.65 9.08 4.82
N GLY A 66 8.48 8.57 5.21
CA GLY A 66 8.30 7.20 5.65
C GLY A 66 8.45 6.22 4.48
N GLY A 67 9.07 5.06 4.71
CA GLY A 67 9.10 3.99 3.73
C GLY A 67 7.72 3.45 3.41
N GLY A 68 7.49 3.01 2.16
CA GLY A 68 6.27 2.29 1.79
C GLY A 68 6.29 0.84 2.29
N GLY A 69 5.11 0.25 2.48
CA GLY A 69 4.96 -1.19 2.65
C GLY A 69 5.28 -1.97 1.36
N ASN A 70 5.21 -3.30 1.42
CA ASN A 70 5.44 -4.14 0.24
C ASN A 70 4.42 -3.84 -0.86
N GLY A 71 4.86 -3.15 -1.91
CA GLY A 71 3.99 -2.65 -2.96
C GLY A 71 3.19 -1.39 -2.57
N GLY A 72 3.69 -0.58 -1.63
CA GLY A 72 3.18 0.74 -1.25
C GLY A 72 4.11 1.87 -1.68
N GLY A 73 3.61 3.10 -1.74
CA GLY A 73 4.40 4.29 -2.09
C GLY A 73 5.26 4.81 -0.93
N GLY A 74 6.44 5.35 -1.21
CA GLY A 74 7.24 6.05 -0.21
C GLY A 74 6.69 7.45 0.07
N GLY A 75 6.76 7.89 1.32
CA GLY A 75 6.47 9.25 1.73
C GLY A 75 7.50 10.23 1.15
N GLY A 76 7.08 11.47 0.92
CA GLY A 76 7.95 12.56 0.47
C GLY A 76 8.77 13.13 1.61
N ALA A 77 9.99 13.57 1.30
CA ALA A 77 10.80 14.38 2.20
C ALA A 77 10.79 15.84 1.75
N PHE A 78 10.79 16.77 2.71
CA PHE A 78 10.97 18.19 2.43
C PHE A 78 11.99 18.80 3.39
N ARG A 79 12.85 19.67 2.85
CA ARG A 79 13.79 20.49 3.62
C ARG A 79 13.83 21.89 3.00
N SER A 80 13.29 22.89 3.69
CA SER A 80 13.47 24.28 3.30
C SER A 80 13.37 25.24 4.48
N TYR A 81 14.20 26.29 4.47
CA TYR A 81 14.14 27.42 5.41
C TYR A 81 13.97 27.05 6.90
N GLY A 82 14.66 26.01 7.39
CA GLY A 82 14.59 25.59 8.80
C GLY A 82 13.32 24.80 9.18
N VAL A 83 12.45 24.51 8.21
CA VAL A 83 11.32 23.59 8.36
C VAL A 83 11.64 22.34 7.54
N SER A 84 11.71 21.21 8.23
CA SER A 84 11.91 19.90 7.61
C SER A 84 10.76 19.02 8.05
N GLY A 85 10.18 18.25 7.11
CA GLY A 85 9.14 17.27 7.42
C GLY A 85 9.07 16.12 6.44
N GLY A 86 8.62 14.99 6.94
CA GLY A 86 8.44 13.76 6.19
C GLY A 86 6.98 13.35 6.16
N GLY A 87 6.46 13.04 4.97
CA GLY A 87 5.16 12.42 4.82
C GLY A 87 5.20 10.94 5.20
N GLY A 88 4.07 10.39 5.65
CA GLY A 88 3.95 8.97 5.92
C GLY A 88 4.03 8.13 4.65
N GLY A 89 4.62 6.94 4.72
CA GLY A 89 4.63 5.99 3.60
C GLY A 89 3.26 5.35 3.39
N GLY A 90 2.94 4.95 2.17
CA GLY A 90 1.76 4.16 1.84
C GLY A 90 1.96 2.69 2.23
N GLY A 91 0.91 2.01 2.68
CA GLY A 91 1.02 0.60 3.06
C GLY A 91 1.02 -0.35 1.86
N GLY A 92 1.30 -1.63 2.11
CA GLY A 92 1.53 -2.62 1.05
C GLY A 92 0.29 -3.30 0.48
N ALA A 93 0.48 -4.15 -0.53
CA ALA A 93 -0.58 -4.98 -1.12
C ALA A 93 -0.62 -6.41 -0.54
N SER A 94 -1.79 -6.84 -0.06
CA SER A 94 -2.03 -8.22 0.38
C SER A 94 -2.51 -9.08 -0.78
N VAL A 95 -2.05 -10.31 -0.87
CA VAL A 95 -2.27 -11.18 -2.04
C VAL A 95 -2.58 -12.60 -1.60
N VAL A 96 -3.58 -13.21 -2.24
CA VAL A 96 -3.79 -14.67 -2.21
C VAL A 96 -3.60 -15.23 -3.61
N ARG A 97 -2.81 -16.30 -3.72
CA ARG A 97 -2.53 -16.97 -4.99
C ARG A 97 -2.59 -18.49 -4.88
N ALA A 98 -2.90 -19.15 -5.99
CA ALA A 98 -2.72 -20.59 -6.18
C ALA A 98 -1.65 -20.81 -7.26
N GLY A 99 -0.48 -21.32 -6.86
CA GLY A 99 0.70 -21.38 -7.73
C GLY A 99 1.12 -19.99 -8.22
N THR A 100 1.05 -19.75 -9.54
CA THR A 100 1.33 -18.44 -10.16
C THR A 100 0.09 -17.59 -10.40
N ASN A 101 -1.12 -18.13 -10.19
CA ASN A 101 -2.36 -17.43 -10.45
C ASN A 101 -2.76 -16.58 -9.25
N LEU A 102 -2.85 -15.26 -9.44
CA LEU A 102 -3.38 -14.34 -8.44
C LEU A 102 -4.90 -14.53 -8.34
N LEU A 103 -5.38 -14.82 -7.14
CA LEU A 103 -6.80 -15.06 -6.86
C LEU A 103 -7.45 -13.82 -6.27
N VAL A 104 -6.77 -13.19 -5.31
CA VAL A 104 -7.21 -11.96 -4.63
C VAL A 104 -6.02 -11.06 -4.45
N VAL A 105 -6.19 -9.78 -4.74
CA VAL A 105 -5.20 -8.74 -4.45
C VAL A 105 -5.94 -7.57 -3.81
N ALA A 106 -5.47 -7.14 -2.64
CA ALA A 106 -5.92 -5.96 -1.94
C ALA A 106 -4.76 -4.95 -1.96
N GLY A 107 -4.86 -3.93 -2.82
CA GLY A 107 -3.80 -2.95 -3.05
C GLY A 107 -3.50 -2.06 -1.85
N GLY A 108 -2.28 -1.54 -1.82
CA GLY A 108 -1.82 -0.56 -0.83
C GLY A 108 -2.07 0.90 -1.22
N GLY A 109 -2.10 1.79 -0.23
CA GLY A 109 -2.18 3.23 -0.46
C GLY A 109 -0.87 3.86 -0.95
N GLY A 110 -0.94 5.10 -1.41
CA GLY A 110 0.22 5.93 -1.78
C GLY A 110 0.88 6.61 -0.59
N GLY A 111 2.10 7.14 -0.76
CA GLY A 111 2.77 7.91 0.29
C GLY A 111 2.29 9.36 0.36
N GLY A 112 2.28 9.94 1.55
CA GLY A 112 2.03 11.36 1.79
C GLY A 112 3.22 12.23 1.37
N SER A 113 2.99 13.52 1.17
CA SER A 113 3.99 14.51 0.78
C SER A 113 4.82 14.96 1.99
N GLY A 114 6.03 15.47 1.77
CA GLY A 114 6.82 16.08 2.85
C GLY A 114 6.46 17.54 3.15
N PHE A 115 5.62 18.17 2.32
CA PHE A 115 5.39 19.62 2.37
C PHE A 115 4.23 19.97 3.33
N SER A 116 4.39 21.03 4.10
CA SER A 116 3.55 21.42 5.25
C SER A 116 2.14 21.94 4.94
N ILE A 117 1.64 21.80 3.71
CA ILE A 117 0.30 22.27 3.29
C ILE A 117 -0.56 21.14 2.70
N SER A 118 -0.69 20.03 3.41
CA SER A 118 -1.61 18.93 3.11
C SER A 118 -1.37 18.25 1.76
N GLY A 119 -0.69 17.11 1.81
CA GLY A 119 -0.50 16.25 0.64
C GLY A 119 -0.62 14.79 1.01
N ASP A 120 -1.80 14.37 1.47
CA ASP A 120 -2.03 12.96 1.82
C ASP A 120 -1.84 12.05 0.61
N GLY A 121 -1.40 10.83 0.89
CA GLY A 121 -1.29 9.77 -0.11
C GLY A 121 -2.66 9.36 -0.65
N GLY A 122 -2.71 9.02 -1.93
CA GLY A 122 -3.90 8.53 -2.60
C GLY A 122 -4.29 7.14 -2.08
N SER A 123 -5.58 6.91 -1.90
CA SER A 123 -6.10 5.58 -1.57
C SER A 123 -5.85 4.57 -2.69
N ALA A 124 -5.74 3.29 -2.32
CA ALA A 124 -5.72 2.19 -3.27
C ALA A 124 -6.92 2.24 -4.25
N GLY A 125 -6.71 1.72 -5.46
CA GLY A 125 -7.74 1.67 -6.50
C GLY A 125 -8.84 0.66 -6.22
N LEU A 126 -9.96 0.81 -6.93
CA LEU A 126 -11.06 -0.17 -6.99
C LEU A 126 -10.75 -1.26 -8.02
N LEU A 127 -11.37 -2.44 -7.88
CA LEU A 127 -11.17 -3.56 -8.81
C LEU A 127 -11.47 -3.12 -10.25
N GLY A 128 -10.48 -3.28 -11.14
CA GLY A 128 -10.60 -2.88 -12.55
C GLY A 128 -10.45 -1.39 -12.83
N LEU A 129 -10.16 -0.56 -11.81
CA LEU A 129 -9.95 0.87 -11.93
C LEU A 129 -8.55 1.26 -11.44
N ALA A 130 -8.02 2.33 -12.02
CA ALA A 130 -6.81 2.94 -11.50
C ALA A 130 -7.06 3.58 -10.13
N ALA A 131 -6.04 3.59 -9.28
CA ALA A 131 -6.09 4.34 -8.05
C ALA A 131 -6.14 5.85 -8.30
N GLN A 132 -6.72 6.57 -7.34
CA GLN A 132 -6.71 8.02 -7.38
C GLN A 132 -5.31 8.55 -7.01
N ALA A 133 -4.90 9.64 -7.66
CA ALA A 133 -3.74 10.41 -7.24
C ALA A 133 -3.96 10.97 -5.81
N GLY A 134 -2.89 11.09 -5.01
CA GLY A 134 -2.93 11.84 -3.76
C GLY A 134 -3.23 13.33 -3.98
N GLY A 135 -3.58 14.05 -2.91
CA GLY A 135 -4.19 15.39 -2.94
C GLY A 135 -3.49 16.45 -3.81
N ASN A 136 -4.29 17.38 -4.32
CA ASN A 136 -3.94 18.41 -5.31
C ASN A 136 -3.66 19.77 -4.65
N SER A 137 -2.54 19.95 -3.96
CA SER A 137 -2.16 21.24 -3.37
C SER A 137 -0.64 21.42 -3.31
N SER A 138 -0.06 22.12 -4.30
CA SER A 138 1.35 22.55 -4.43
C SER A 138 2.47 21.49 -4.37
N GLY A 139 2.21 20.32 -3.79
CA GLY A 139 2.99 19.10 -3.89
C GLY A 139 2.00 17.96 -3.99
N THR A 140 1.92 17.29 -5.15
CA THR A 140 1.08 16.11 -5.30
C THR A 140 1.53 15.07 -4.29
N GLY A 141 0.61 14.50 -3.54
CA GLY A 141 0.84 13.25 -2.82
C GLY A 141 1.05 12.12 -3.82
N GLY A 142 1.49 10.99 -3.32
CA GLY A 142 1.62 9.81 -4.12
C GLY A 142 0.28 9.21 -4.53
N GLY A 143 0.08 8.82 -5.79
CA GLY A 143 -1.12 8.07 -6.18
C GLY A 143 -1.23 6.73 -5.46
N GLY A 144 -2.39 6.12 -5.36
CA GLY A 144 -2.52 4.78 -4.77
C GLY A 144 -2.18 3.67 -5.76
N GLY A 145 -2.16 2.45 -5.26
CA GLY A 145 -1.90 1.28 -6.06
C GLY A 145 -3.09 0.76 -6.85
N LEU A 146 -2.91 0.23 -8.09
CA LEU A 146 -4.00 -0.50 -8.77
C LEU A 146 -4.53 -1.59 -7.83
N ALA A 147 -5.84 -1.85 -7.86
CA ALA A 147 -6.44 -2.93 -7.05
C ALA A 147 -5.88 -4.32 -7.37
N ASN A 148 -5.27 -4.50 -8.55
CA ASN A 148 -4.54 -5.72 -8.93
C ASN A 148 -3.07 -5.70 -8.44
N GLY A 149 -2.72 -4.74 -7.60
CA GLY A 149 -1.50 -4.73 -6.83
C GLY A 149 -0.39 -3.83 -7.32
N THR A 150 -0.55 -2.89 -8.27
CA THR A 150 0.52 -1.88 -8.38
C THR A 150 0.53 -1.08 -7.10
N GLY A 151 1.66 -0.60 -6.60
CA GLY A 151 1.69 0.28 -5.45
C GLY A 151 1.39 1.69 -5.83
N GLY A 152 1.20 2.52 -4.82
CA GLY A 152 0.89 3.88 -5.05
C GLY A 152 2.05 4.72 -5.53
N ALA A 153 1.91 5.50 -6.61
CA ALA A 153 2.89 6.52 -7.00
C ALA A 153 3.31 7.38 -5.79
N GLY A 154 4.48 8.00 -5.81
CA GLY A 154 4.96 8.88 -4.73
C GLY A 154 4.66 10.33 -5.07
N GLY A 155 4.69 11.21 -4.06
CA GLY A 155 4.44 12.63 -4.28
C GLY A 155 5.57 13.35 -5.03
N GLN A 156 5.49 14.67 -5.21
CA GLN A 156 6.52 15.48 -5.91
C GLN A 156 7.94 15.37 -5.32
N ASN A 157 8.13 14.71 -4.18
CA ASN A 157 9.43 14.27 -3.63
C ASN A 157 9.35 12.89 -2.94
N GLY A 158 8.34 12.07 -3.23
CA GLY A 158 8.11 10.75 -2.65
C GLY A 158 8.36 9.64 -3.67
N GLY A 159 8.85 8.49 -3.20
CA GLY A 159 9.12 7.34 -4.06
C GLY A 159 7.83 6.71 -4.59
N GLY A 160 7.79 6.42 -5.89
CA GLY A 160 6.75 5.57 -6.48
C GLY A 160 6.66 4.22 -5.79
N GLY A 161 5.46 3.79 -5.47
CA GLY A 161 5.15 2.44 -5.01
C GLY A 161 5.21 1.50 -6.18
N GLY A 162 6.03 0.46 -6.04
CA GLY A 162 6.04 -0.62 -7.02
C GLY A 162 4.88 -1.58 -6.75
N GLY A 163 4.58 -2.47 -7.69
CA GLY A 163 3.47 -3.40 -7.55
C GLY A 163 3.77 -4.65 -6.75
N VAL A 164 2.82 -5.57 -6.74
CA VAL A 164 2.97 -6.94 -6.25
C VAL A 164 4.12 -7.55 -7.04
N GLY A 165 5.24 -7.79 -6.37
CA GLY A 165 6.47 -8.26 -7.01
C GLY A 165 7.57 -7.21 -7.21
N THR A 166 7.28 -5.92 -7.07
CA THR A 166 8.27 -4.83 -7.11
C THR A 166 8.07 -3.92 -5.91
N GLY A 167 8.85 -4.08 -4.86
CA GLY A 167 8.79 -3.16 -3.72
C GLY A 167 9.17 -1.74 -4.17
N GLY A 168 8.40 -0.73 -3.77
CA GLY A 168 8.88 0.65 -3.76
C GLY A 168 9.92 0.79 -2.65
N VAL A 169 11.19 0.49 -2.94
CA VAL A 169 12.41 0.64 -2.11
C VAL A 169 12.36 0.22 -0.61
N GLY A 170 11.26 -0.32 -0.09
CA GLY A 170 10.98 -0.37 1.35
C GLY A 170 10.62 -1.72 1.97
N GLY A 171 10.61 -2.84 1.23
CA GLY A 171 10.36 -4.13 1.86
C GLY A 171 10.82 -5.34 1.07
N THR A 172 11.46 -6.27 1.79
CA THR A 172 11.80 -7.62 1.33
C THR A 172 10.59 -8.54 1.52
N PHE A 173 10.43 -9.49 0.60
CA PHE A 173 9.44 -10.56 0.69
C PHE A 173 9.78 -11.47 1.86
N ASN A 174 8.89 -11.59 2.84
CA ASN A 174 8.86 -12.76 3.71
C ASN A 174 7.82 -13.70 3.11
N ASP A 175 8.27 -14.84 2.60
CA ASP A 175 7.39 -15.83 2.01
C ASP A 175 6.28 -16.20 3.01
N GLY A 176 5.06 -15.99 2.55
CA GLY A 176 3.85 -16.04 3.36
C GLY A 176 3.52 -17.43 3.90
N VAL A 177 2.58 -17.44 4.84
CA VAL A 177 2.02 -18.68 5.41
C VAL A 177 1.36 -19.48 4.28
N ASN A 178 1.78 -20.73 4.11
CA ASN A 178 1.11 -21.68 3.23
C ASN A 178 -0.09 -22.29 3.96
N ILE A 179 -1.26 -22.20 3.35
CA ILE A 179 -2.49 -22.78 3.88
C ILE A 179 -2.88 -23.96 2.97
N PHE A 180 -3.03 -25.13 3.57
CA PHE A 180 -3.54 -26.33 2.91
C PHE A 180 -5.07 -26.35 3.05
N VAL A 181 -5.78 -26.51 1.92
CA VAL A 181 -7.25 -26.57 1.88
C VAL A 181 -7.77 -27.93 1.40
#